data_AF-A0A8T3LW89-F1
#
_entry.id   AF-A0A8T3LW89-F1
#
_cell.length_a   1.000
_cell.length_b   1.000
_cell.length_c   1.000
_cell.angle_alpha   90.00
_cell.angle_beta   90.00
_cell.angle_gamma   90.00
#
_symmetry.space_group_name_H-M   'P 1'
#
loop_
_entity.id
_entity.type
_entity.pdbx_description
1 polymer ?
#
loop_
_entity_poly.entity_id
_entity_poly.type
_entity_poly.pdbx_seq_one_letter_code
_entity_poly.pdbx_strand_id
1 'polypeptide(L)'
;MNADTAASAAEIPGLVLRPYSGEADLPEMVRIQNGEWEADGLGYRETVAEQAAFHAHPSAQFDPARDSVIAEVDGRVVGHARCDWVDTSDGLREYRSRGAVDPAWRRRGIGSALLVECERRQRQLAAAHETPLPRILGTFSEGRNAGANALADRFGYEPARWFFDMERGGLDTDLPDIAPLPHGIEVRPVAADQLRTIWKADVEAFRDHWGGGDESDEALERFLDSPDHDPSLWVVAWDGDEVVAACINVIYAH
;
A
#
# COMPACT_ATOMS: atom_id res chain seq x y z
N MET A 1 10.59 27.86 5.66
CA MET A 1 10.64 27.69 4.20
C MET A 1 12.10 27.76 3.79
N ASN A 2 12.78 26.61 3.70
CA ASN A 2 14.11 26.56 3.13
C ASN A 2 13.97 26.37 1.62
N ALA A 3 14.50 27.31 0.86
CA ALA A 3 14.37 27.43 -0.59
C ALA A 3 15.26 26.45 -1.38
N ASP A 4 15.51 25.24 -0.86
CA ASP A 4 16.53 24.31 -1.38
C ASP A 4 15.99 22.89 -1.68
N THR A 5 14.67 22.76 -1.84
CA THR A 5 13.99 21.47 -2.08
C THR A 5 13.72 21.16 -3.55
N ALA A 6 14.02 22.05 -4.48
CA ALA A 6 13.77 21.84 -5.90
C ALA A 6 15.07 21.56 -6.68
N ALA A 7 15.67 20.39 -6.46
CA ALA A 7 16.39 19.77 -7.57
C ALA A 7 15.31 19.35 -8.58
N SER A 8 14.99 20.26 -9.50
CA SER A 8 14.11 19.98 -10.64
C SER A 8 14.61 18.72 -11.34
N ALA A 9 13.70 17.85 -11.80
CA ALA A 9 14.03 16.69 -12.62
C ALA A 9 14.95 17.04 -13.83
N ALA A 10 15.02 18.32 -14.20
CA ALA A 10 15.91 18.90 -15.20
C ALA A 10 17.42 18.73 -14.96
N GLU A 11 17.89 18.27 -13.77
CA GLU A 11 19.33 18.10 -13.49
C GLU A 11 19.86 16.66 -13.65
N ILE A 12 19.02 15.71 -14.05
CA ILE A 12 19.43 14.30 -14.21
C ILE A 12 19.46 13.96 -15.71
N PRO A 13 20.65 13.86 -16.35
CA PRO A 13 20.74 13.58 -17.79
C PRO A 13 19.98 12.29 -18.17
N GLY A 14 19.12 12.41 -19.18
CA GLY A 14 18.34 11.28 -19.71
C GLY A 14 17.10 10.90 -18.89
N LEU A 15 16.84 11.52 -17.73
CA LEU A 15 15.66 11.24 -16.94
C LEU A 15 14.39 11.78 -17.61
N VAL A 16 13.42 10.90 -17.78
CA VAL A 16 12.06 11.22 -18.22
C VAL A 16 11.09 10.69 -17.16
N LEU A 17 10.17 11.56 -16.71
CA LEU A 17 9.01 11.14 -15.93
C LEU A 17 7.82 11.04 -16.87
N ARG A 18 7.16 9.88 -16.92
CA ARG A 18 5.99 9.65 -17.76
C ARG A 18 4.85 9.01 -16.97
N PRO A 19 3.59 9.15 -17.42
CA PRO A 19 2.49 8.39 -16.85
C PRO A 19 2.68 6.88 -16.99
N TYR A 20 2.05 6.15 -16.07
CA TYR A 20 1.83 4.71 -16.20
C TYR A 20 1.09 4.39 -17.51
N SER A 21 1.59 3.40 -18.24
CA SER A 21 1.14 3.01 -19.58
C SER A 21 0.38 1.68 -19.59
N GLY A 22 -0.19 1.28 -18.45
CA GLY A 22 -0.92 0.03 -18.31
C GLY A 22 0.00 -1.15 -17.98
N GLU A 23 -0.52 -2.36 -18.16
CA GLU A 23 0.10 -3.61 -17.69
C GLU A 23 1.53 -3.83 -18.17
N ALA A 24 1.93 -3.21 -19.28
CA ALA A 24 3.29 -3.27 -19.81
C ALA A 24 4.36 -2.73 -18.84
N ASP A 25 4.00 -1.83 -17.92
CA ASP A 25 4.93 -1.28 -16.92
C ASP A 25 5.07 -2.18 -15.67
N LEU A 26 4.08 -3.05 -15.41
CA LEU A 26 4.03 -3.83 -14.17
C LEU A 26 5.24 -4.74 -13.95
N PRO A 27 5.79 -5.44 -14.96
CA PRO A 27 6.99 -6.27 -14.76
C PRO A 27 8.19 -5.47 -14.25
N GLU A 28 8.39 -4.25 -14.75
CA GLU A 28 9.50 -3.39 -14.31
C GLU A 28 9.22 -2.77 -12.94
N MET A 29 7.98 -2.40 -12.64
CA MET A 29 7.59 -1.93 -11.31
C MET A 29 7.86 -3.01 -10.26
N VAL A 30 7.40 -4.24 -10.50
CA VAL A 30 7.63 -5.39 -9.61
C VAL A 30 9.12 -5.69 -9.46
N ARG A 31 9.88 -5.69 -10.57
CA ARG A 31 11.34 -5.88 -10.53
C ARG A 31 12.02 -4.85 -9.63
N ILE A 32 11.61 -3.59 -9.73
CA ILE A 32 12.19 -2.48 -8.96
C ILE A 32 11.79 -2.57 -7.50
N GLN A 33 10.51 -2.78 -7.18
CA GLN A 33 10.02 -2.88 -5.81
C GLN A 33 10.68 -4.05 -5.06
N ASN A 34 10.72 -5.23 -5.69
CA ASN A 34 11.37 -6.41 -5.10
C ASN A 34 12.88 -6.21 -4.95
N GLY A 35 13.54 -5.59 -5.94
CA GLY A 35 14.96 -5.25 -5.84
C GLY A 35 15.25 -4.25 -4.73
N GLU A 36 14.34 -3.30 -4.50
CA GLU A 36 14.40 -2.34 -3.39
C GLU A 36 14.36 -3.06 -2.04
N TRP A 37 13.35 -3.91 -1.84
CA TRP A 37 13.20 -4.70 -0.62
C TRP A 37 14.38 -5.64 -0.38
N GLU A 38 14.88 -6.31 -1.42
CA GLU A 38 16.08 -7.15 -1.30
C GLU A 38 17.31 -6.33 -0.88
N ALA A 39 17.53 -5.18 -1.51
CA ALA A 39 18.67 -4.30 -1.19
C ALA A 39 18.62 -3.75 0.25
N ASP A 40 17.41 -3.62 0.82
CA ASP A 40 17.19 -3.13 2.18
C ASP A 40 16.99 -4.26 3.21
N GLY A 41 17.17 -5.52 2.80
CA GLY A 41 17.08 -6.69 3.68
C GLY A 41 15.66 -6.94 4.21
N LEU A 42 14.66 -6.70 3.37
CA LEU A 42 13.25 -6.91 3.64
C LEU A 42 12.76 -8.19 2.93
N GLY A 43 11.94 -8.97 3.64
CA GLY A 43 11.44 -10.27 3.19
C GLY A 43 10.26 -10.19 2.21
N TYR A 44 9.65 -9.01 2.04
CA TYR A 44 8.50 -8.79 1.17
C TYR A 44 8.79 -9.10 -0.29
N ARG A 45 7.84 -9.75 -0.96
CA ARG A 45 7.89 -9.94 -2.41
C ARG A 45 6.50 -9.73 -2.96
N GLU A 46 6.46 -9.14 -4.14
CA GLU A 46 5.25 -8.89 -4.88
C GLU A 46 5.38 -9.45 -6.30
N THR A 47 4.25 -9.75 -6.91
CA THR A 47 4.10 -10.36 -8.21
C THR A 47 3.41 -9.41 -9.18
N VAL A 48 3.57 -9.69 -10.47
CA VAL A 48 2.86 -8.95 -11.52
C VAL A 48 1.35 -9.14 -11.40
N ALA A 49 0.89 -10.30 -10.90
CA ALA A 49 -0.53 -10.58 -10.70
C ALA A 49 -1.13 -9.71 -9.60
N GLU A 50 -0.47 -9.57 -8.44
CA GLU A 50 -0.90 -8.67 -7.36
C GLU A 50 -0.95 -7.22 -7.84
N GLN A 51 0.10 -6.77 -8.55
CA GLN A 51 0.12 -5.42 -9.09
C GLN A 51 -0.94 -5.19 -10.18
N ALA A 52 -1.21 -6.18 -11.03
CA ALA A 52 -2.28 -6.10 -12.02
C ALA A 52 -3.66 -6.02 -11.36
N ALA A 53 -3.91 -6.87 -10.36
CA ALA A 53 -5.16 -6.82 -9.59
C ALA A 53 -5.34 -5.47 -8.90
N PHE A 54 -4.29 -4.91 -8.27
CA PHE A 54 -4.36 -3.58 -7.67
C PHE A 54 -4.67 -2.48 -8.71
N HIS A 55 -4.01 -2.51 -9.87
CA HIS A 55 -4.20 -1.51 -10.93
C HIS A 55 -5.52 -1.69 -11.71
N ALA A 56 -6.18 -2.84 -11.62
CA ALA A 56 -7.46 -3.09 -12.27
C ALA A 56 -8.66 -2.44 -11.56
N HIS A 57 -8.48 -1.95 -10.31
CA HIS A 57 -9.55 -1.42 -9.47
C HIS A 57 -9.39 0.09 -9.20
N PRO A 58 -9.63 0.96 -10.21
CA PRO A 58 -9.63 2.41 -9.99
C PRO A 58 -10.80 2.82 -9.08
N SER A 59 -10.56 3.84 -8.26
CA SER A 59 -11.54 4.42 -7.34
C SER A 59 -11.49 5.95 -7.36
N ALA A 60 -12.31 6.60 -6.55
CA ALA A 60 -12.21 8.05 -6.36
C ALA A 60 -10.83 8.46 -5.78
N GLN A 61 -10.24 7.57 -4.98
CA GLN A 61 -8.98 7.77 -4.27
C GLN A 61 -7.76 7.54 -5.14
N PHE A 62 -7.87 6.66 -6.13
CA PHE A 62 -6.73 6.25 -6.96
C PHE A 62 -7.17 5.89 -8.38
N ASP A 63 -6.53 6.51 -9.37
CA ASP A 63 -6.61 6.09 -10.78
C ASP A 63 -5.18 5.85 -11.29
N PRO A 64 -4.84 4.61 -11.69
CA PRO A 64 -3.53 4.25 -12.23
C PRO A 64 -2.96 5.18 -13.29
N ALA A 65 -3.77 5.55 -14.29
CA ALA A 65 -3.31 6.34 -15.43
C ALA A 65 -3.01 7.79 -15.02
N ARG A 66 -3.61 8.23 -13.91
CA ARG A 66 -3.61 9.59 -13.43
C ARG A 66 -2.61 9.81 -12.29
N ASP A 67 -2.49 8.84 -11.40
CA ASP A 67 -1.84 8.98 -10.10
C ASP A 67 -0.58 8.12 -9.96
N SER A 68 -0.19 7.40 -11.01
CA SER A 68 1.09 6.67 -11.09
C SER A 68 2.04 7.30 -12.11
N VAL A 69 3.32 7.37 -11.74
CA VAL A 69 4.42 7.93 -12.53
C VAL A 69 5.55 6.93 -12.64
N ILE A 70 6.13 6.83 -13.83
CA ILE A 70 7.28 6.01 -14.15
C ILE A 70 8.48 6.93 -14.44
N ALA A 71 9.62 6.59 -13.85
CA ALA A 71 10.91 7.22 -14.12
C ALA A 71 11.72 6.35 -15.08
N GLU A 72 12.11 6.92 -16.21
CA GLU A 72 12.96 6.28 -17.20
C GLU A 72 14.27 7.03 -17.38
N VAL A 73 15.37 6.28 -17.60
CA VAL A 73 16.63 6.84 -18.10
C VAL A 73 17.05 6.04 -19.32
N ASP A 74 17.26 6.75 -20.44
CA ASP A 74 17.67 6.16 -21.73
C ASP A 74 16.77 4.98 -22.17
N GLY A 75 15.45 5.09 -21.91
CA GLY A 75 14.45 4.08 -22.27
C GLY A 75 14.38 2.87 -21.32
N ARG A 76 15.12 2.88 -20.22
CA ARG A 76 14.99 1.88 -19.14
C ARG A 76 14.20 2.45 -17.98
N VAL A 77 13.23 1.69 -17.47
CA VAL A 77 12.53 2.03 -16.22
C VAL A 77 13.48 1.86 -15.04
N VAL A 78 13.63 2.92 -14.24
CA VAL A 78 14.57 3.01 -13.11
C VAL A 78 13.89 3.41 -11.80
N GLY A 79 12.60 3.74 -11.83
CA GLY A 79 11.80 3.97 -10.65
C GLY A 79 10.33 4.15 -11.00
N HIS A 80 9.48 4.09 -10.00
CA HIS A 80 8.07 4.41 -10.11
C HIS A 80 7.58 4.98 -8.79
N ALA A 81 6.48 5.74 -8.85
CA ALA A 81 5.77 6.18 -7.67
C ALA A 81 4.27 6.26 -7.97
N ARG A 82 3.48 6.17 -6.93
CA ARG A 82 2.03 6.37 -6.97
C ARG A 82 1.58 7.30 -5.86
N CYS A 83 0.48 7.98 -6.11
CA CYS A 83 -0.19 8.84 -5.16
C CYS A 83 -1.60 8.33 -4.95
N ASP A 84 -2.12 8.40 -3.74
CA ASP A 84 -3.54 8.25 -3.46
C ASP A 84 -3.94 9.22 -2.34
N TRP A 85 -5.21 9.21 -1.94
CA TRP A 85 -5.68 10.02 -0.81
C TRP A 85 -6.70 9.27 0.03
N VAL A 86 -6.84 9.69 1.28
CA VAL A 86 -7.82 9.14 2.21
C VAL A 86 -8.31 10.17 3.22
N ASP A 87 -9.50 9.96 3.75
CA ASP A 87 -9.96 10.57 4.98
C ASP A 87 -9.64 9.64 6.15
N THR A 88 -8.70 10.05 6.99
CA THR A 88 -8.24 9.26 8.13
C THR A 88 -9.22 9.36 9.30
N SER A 89 -9.27 8.33 10.16
CA SER A 89 -10.17 8.30 11.32
C SER A 89 -9.86 9.36 12.38
N ASP A 90 -8.64 9.92 12.38
CA ASP A 90 -8.25 11.08 13.19
C ASP A 90 -8.63 12.44 12.57
N GLY A 91 -9.40 12.42 11.48
CA GLY A 91 -10.05 13.60 10.91
C GLY A 91 -9.16 14.41 9.98
N LEU A 92 -8.24 13.77 9.25
CA LEU A 92 -7.39 14.43 8.26
C LEU A 92 -7.73 13.95 6.84
N ARG A 93 -7.55 14.83 5.86
CA ARG A 93 -7.42 14.45 4.45
C ARG A 93 -5.94 14.24 4.18
N GLU A 94 -5.50 12.99 4.16
CA GLU A 94 -4.13 12.60 3.82
C GLU A 94 -4.01 12.38 2.30
N TYR A 95 -3.04 13.04 1.67
CA TYR A 95 -2.59 12.70 0.31
C TYR A 95 -1.27 11.97 0.43
N ARG A 96 -1.25 10.66 0.18
CA ARG A 96 -0.08 9.83 0.42
C ARG A 96 0.61 9.38 -0.84
N SER A 97 1.94 9.27 -0.76
CA SER A 97 2.80 8.83 -1.84
C SER A 97 3.59 7.59 -1.43
N ARG A 98 3.80 6.69 -2.38
CA ARG A 98 4.66 5.50 -2.26
C ARG A 98 5.45 5.34 -3.54
N GLY A 99 6.65 4.79 -3.48
CA GLY A 99 7.43 4.54 -4.69
C GLY A 99 8.75 3.87 -4.38
N ALA A 100 9.40 3.42 -5.46
CA ALA A 100 10.64 2.68 -5.43
C ALA A 100 11.60 3.21 -6.51
N VAL A 101 12.89 3.11 -6.24
CA VAL A 101 13.96 3.39 -7.20
C VAL A 101 14.86 2.17 -7.28
N ASP A 102 15.17 1.76 -8.51
CA ASP A 102 16.07 0.65 -8.79
C ASP A 102 17.36 0.83 -7.96
N PRO A 103 17.80 -0.16 -7.17
CA PRO A 103 18.97 -0.05 -6.31
C PRO A 103 20.23 0.48 -7.02
N ALA A 104 20.43 0.12 -8.30
CA ALA A 104 21.57 0.57 -9.10
C ALA A 104 21.50 2.06 -9.47
N TRP A 105 20.34 2.68 -9.34
CA TRP A 105 20.03 4.06 -9.70
C TRP A 105 19.75 4.97 -8.50
N ARG A 106 19.82 4.43 -7.27
CA ARG A 106 19.70 5.21 -6.04
C ARG A 106 20.78 6.30 -5.95
N ARG A 107 20.48 7.32 -5.15
CA ARG A 107 21.38 8.47 -4.86
C ARG A 107 21.74 9.33 -6.08
N ARG A 108 20.96 9.25 -7.16
CA ARG A 108 21.09 10.08 -8.37
C ARG A 108 20.00 11.16 -8.48
N GLY A 109 19.23 11.38 -7.41
CA GLY A 109 18.14 12.36 -7.38
C GLY A 109 16.78 11.86 -7.90
N ILE A 110 16.70 10.65 -8.45
CA ILE A 110 15.45 10.08 -9.03
C ILE A 110 14.31 10.03 -8.01
N GLY A 111 14.57 9.56 -6.78
CA GLY A 111 13.56 9.54 -5.73
C GLY A 111 13.03 10.93 -5.37
N SER A 112 13.90 11.96 -5.41
CA SER A 112 13.45 13.35 -5.23
C SER A 112 12.59 13.82 -6.40
N ALA A 113 12.95 13.48 -7.64
CA ALA A 113 12.14 13.83 -8.81
C ALA A 113 10.74 13.18 -8.76
N LEU A 114 10.67 11.90 -8.38
CA LEU A 114 9.41 11.18 -8.19
C LEU A 114 8.56 11.81 -7.08
N LEU A 115 9.13 12.10 -5.91
CA LEU A 115 8.40 12.71 -4.80
C LEU A 115 7.88 14.12 -5.15
N VAL A 116 8.68 14.95 -5.83
CA VAL A 116 8.25 16.27 -6.31
C VAL A 116 7.05 16.14 -7.24
N GLU A 117 7.06 15.17 -8.15
CA GLU A 117 5.96 14.93 -9.07
C GLU A 117 4.69 14.44 -8.34
N CYS A 118 4.85 13.55 -7.37
CA CYS A 118 3.77 13.12 -6.49
C CYS A 118 3.16 14.31 -5.72
N GLU A 119 3.98 15.15 -5.07
CA GLU A 119 3.48 16.32 -4.35
C GLU A 119 2.78 17.31 -5.29
N ARG A 120 3.32 17.52 -6.50
CA ARG A 120 2.68 18.37 -7.51
C ARG A 120 1.28 17.85 -7.84
N ARG A 121 1.14 16.53 -8.07
CA ARG A 121 -0.14 15.86 -8.35
C ARG A 121 -1.10 15.97 -7.17
N GLN A 122 -0.63 15.68 -5.97
CA GLN A 122 -1.43 15.72 -4.75
C GLN A 122 -1.92 17.14 -4.42
N ARG A 123 -1.09 18.17 -4.65
CA ARG A 123 -1.50 19.58 -4.51
C ARG A 123 -2.58 19.97 -5.53
N GLN A 124 -2.54 19.42 -6.74
CA GLN A 124 -3.61 19.61 -7.73
C GLN A 124 -4.91 18.95 -7.28
N LEU A 125 -4.86 17.71 -6.78
CA LEU A 125 -6.03 17.03 -6.20
C LEU A 125 -6.58 17.81 -5.01
N ALA A 126 -5.71 18.25 -4.10
CA ALA A 126 -6.10 19.07 -2.97
C ALA A 126 -6.83 20.34 -3.41
N ALA A 127 -6.32 21.06 -4.41
CA ALA A 127 -6.99 22.25 -4.91
C ALA A 127 -8.40 21.98 -5.49
N ALA A 128 -8.64 20.77 -6.01
CA ALA A 128 -9.92 20.36 -6.59
C ALA A 128 -10.90 19.75 -5.57
N HIS A 129 -10.41 19.19 -4.47
CA HIS A 129 -11.27 18.57 -3.45
C HIS A 129 -11.95 19.61 -2.57
N GLU A 130 -13.27 19.48 -2.40
CA GLU A 130 -14.03 20.17 -1.37
C GLU A 130 -14.09 19.28 -0.12
N THR A 131 -13.44 19.70 0.96
CA THR A 131 -13.44 18.98 2.24
C THR A 131 -13.19 19.95 3.39
N PRO A 132 -13.90 19.80 4.53
CA PRO A 132 -13.64 20.58 5.73
C PRO A 132 -12.41 20.08 6.52
N LEU A 133 -11.87 18.90 6.19
CA LEU A 133 -10.79 18.28 6.94
C LEU A 133 -9.45 19.00 6.69
N PRO A 134 -8.61 19.16 7.72
CA PRO A 134 -7.22 19.58 7.54
C PRO A 134 -6.49 18.64 6.57
N ARG A 135 -5.65 19.22 5.71
CA ARG A 135 -4.98 18.50 4.63
C ARG A 135 -3.51 18.31 4.95
N ILE A 136 -3.02 17.10 4.75
CA ILE A 136 -1.61 16.76 4.92
C ILE A 136 -1.07 16.01 3.71
N LEU A 137 0.23 16.10 3.50
CA LEU A 137 0.95 15.19 2.61
C LEU A 137 1.56 14.08 3.47
N GLY A 138 1.41 12.84 3.02
CA GLY A 138 1.91 11.65 3.69
C GLY A 138 2.84 10.84 2.80
N THR A 139 3.71 10.06 3.43
CA THR A 139 4.46 9.00 2.75
C THR A 139 4.72 7.88 3.74
N PHE A 140 5.06 6.70 3.23
CA PHE A 140 5.40 5.53 4.02
C PHE A 140 6.80 5.07 3.63
N SER A 141 7.59 4.71 4.63
CA SER A 141 8.92 4.16 4.44
C SER A 141 9.19 3.10 5.49
N GLU A 142 9.88 2.05 5.07
CA GLU A 142 10.34 0.99 5.95
C GLU A 142 11.46 1.50 6.85
N GLY A 143 11.48 1.06 8.11
CA GLY A 143 12.51 1.47 9.08
C GLY A 143 13.94 1.15 8.59
N ARG A 144 14.09 0.09 7.78
CA ARG A 144 15.38 -0.31 7.19
C ARG A 144 15.74 0.44 5.90
N ASN A 145 14.79 1.13 5.25
CA ASN A 145 15.04 1.90 4.03
C ASN A 145 15.63 3.29 4.37
N ALA A 146 16.93 3.32 4.68
CA ALA A 146 17.64 4.55 5.04
C ALA A 146 17.56 5.64 3.95
N GLY A 147 17.44 5.23 2.67
CA GLY A 147 17.36 6.15 1.54
C GLY A 147 16.04 6.92 1.50
N ALA A 148 14.92 6.22 1.68
CA ALA A 148 13.59 6.82 1.74
C ALA A 148 13.39 7.66 3.01
N ASN A 149 13.88 7.20 4.17
CA ASN A 149 13.83 7.97 5.42
C ASN A 149 14.58 9.31 5.29
N ALA A 150 15.82 9.28 4.77
CA ALA A 150 16.59 10.51 4.54
C ALA A 150 15.97 11.43 3.47
N LEU A 151 15.22 10.87 2.51
CA LEU A 151 14.48 11.65 1.52
C LEU A 151 13.28 12.36 2.16
N ALA A 152 12.50 11.65 2.98
CA ALA A 152 11.37 12.21 3.72
C ALA A 152 11.83 13.37 4.62
N ASP A 153 12.90 13.16 5.41
CA ASP A 153 13.50 14.20 6.26
C ASP A 153 13.92 15.43 5.45
N ARG A 154 14.58 15.23 4.30
CA ARG A 154 15.02 16.32 3.41
C ARG A 154 13.84 17.16 2.89
N PHE A 155 12.69 16.53 2.67
CA PHE A 155 11.48 17.20 2.19
C PHE A 155 10.63 17.78 3.34
N GLY A 156 11.06 17.60 4.59
CA GLY A 156 10.39 18.15 5.77
C GLY A 156 9.18 17.34 6.23
N TYR A 157 9.11 16.05 5.87
CA TYR A 157 8.20 15.12 6.50
C TYR A 157 8.69 14.80 7.91
N GLU A 158 7.75 14.56 8.82
CA GLU A 158 8.05 14.17 10.20
C GLU A 158 7.38 12.81 10.49
N PRO A 159 8.00 11.93 11.30
CA PRO A 159 7.38 10.67 11.69
C PRO A 159 6.06 10.92 12.44
N ALA A 160 4.95 10.46 11.85
CA ALA A 160 3.62 10.57 12.45
C ALA A 160 3.16 9.27 13.14
N ARG A 161 3.60 8.11 12.63
CA ARG A 161 3.19 6.79 13.15
C ARG A 161 4.22 5.70 12.83
N TRP A 162 4.25 4.68 13.68
CA TRP A 162 5.05 3.48 13.51
C TRP A 162 4.14 2.27 13.35
N PHE A 163 4.56 1.36 12.48
CA PHE A 163 3.97 0.04 12.30
C PHE A 163 5.05 -0.99 12.64
N PHE A 164 4.62 -2.15 13.13
CA PHE A 164 5.53 -3.20 13.55
C PHE A 164 5.11 -4.50 12.90
N ASP A 165 6.03 -5.07 12.11
CA ASP A 165 5.89 -6.42 11.62
C ASP A 165 6.32 -7.40 12.70
N MET A 166 5.47 -8.40 12.93
CA MET A 166 5.70 -9.42 13.94
C MET A 166 5.91 -10.77 13.26
N GLU A 167 7.06 -11.38 13.53
CA GLU A 167 7.41 -12.69 12.99
C GLU A 167 7.43 -13.75 14.10
N ARG A 168 6.83 -14.91 13.83
CA ARG A 168 6.95 -16.10 14.68
C ARG A 168 7.64 -17.21 13.88
N GLY A 169 8.88 -17.51 14.28
CA GLY A 169 9.56 -18.74 13.83
C GLY A 169 9.00 -20.00 14.50
N GLY A 170 9.47 -21.17 14.08
CA GLY A 170 9.11 -22.45 14.71
C GLY A 170 7.66 -22.86 14.46
N LEU A 171 7.20 -22.75 13.21
CA LEU A 171 5.88 -23.26 12.82
C LEU A 171 5.84 -24.79 12.75
N ASP A 172 7.02 -25.43 12.73
CA ASP A 172 7.27 -26.87 12.73
C ASP A 172 7.52 -27.46 14.14
N THR A 173 7.48 -26.62 15.18
CA THR A 173 7.63 -27.06 16.58
C THR A 173 6.29 -27.10 17.31
N ASP A 174 6.31 -27.47 18.59
CA ASP A 174 5.12 -27.46 19.43
C ASP A 174 4.45 -26.07 19.42
N LEU A 175 3.24 -26.03 18.87
CA LEU A 175 2.37 -24.87 18.88
C LEU A 175 1.67 -24.76 20.25
N PRO A 176 1.34 -23.54 20.70
CA PRO A 176 0.58 -23.38 21.94
C PRO A 176 -0.78 -24.08 21.83
N ASP A 177 -1.22 -24.67 22.93
CA ASP A 177 -2.55 -25.27 23.03
C ASP A 177 -3.64 -24.22 22.72
N ILE A 178 -4.64 -24.62 21.92
CA ILE A 178 -5.78 -23.77 21.60
C ILE A 178 -6.74 -23.78 22.80
N ALA A 179 -6.97 -22.60 23.38
CA ALA A 179 -7.95 -22.43 24.43
C ALA A 179 -9.37 -22.78 23.93
N PRO A 180 -10.24 -23.37 24.77
CA PRO A 180 -11.62 -23.65 24.36
C PRO A 180 -12.34 -22.34 24.00
N LEU A 181 -13.17 -22.39 22.95
CA LEU A 181 -13.98 -21.26 22.55
C LEU A 181 -15.01 -20.90 23.64
N PRO A 182 -15.38 -19.61 23.78
CA PRO A 182 -16.50 -19.22 24.63
C PRO A 182 -17.80 -19.95 24.26
N HIS A 183 -18.69 -20.14 25.23
CA HIS A 183 -19.98 -20.78 24.98
C HIS A 183 -20.78 -20.05 23.89
N GLY A 184 -21.29 -20.80 22.92
CA GLY A 184 -22.06 -20.26 21.79
C GLY A 184 -21.22 -19.85 20.58
N ILE A 185 -19.90 -19.76 20.75
CA ILE A 185 -18.98 -19.40 19.67
C ILE A 185 -18.48 -20.64 18.95
N GLU A 186 -18.60 -20.65 17.64
CA GLU A 186 -18.10 -21.71 16.77
C GLU A 186 -17.16 -21.20 15.69
N VAL A 187 -16.16 -22.00 15.34
CA VAL A 187 -15.32 -21.79 14.16
C VAL A 187 -15.71 -22.87 13.14
N ARG A 188 -16.04 -22.45 11.92
CA ARG A 188 -16.45 -23.33 10.83
C ARG A 188 -15.83 -22.90 9.50
N PRO A 189 -15.66 -23.82 8.53
CA PRO A 189 -15.16 -23.48 7.20
C PRO A 189 -16.01 -22.38 6.54
N VAL A 190 -15.35 -21.45 5.85
CA VAL A 190 -16.00 -20.34 5.15
C VAL A 190 -16.66 -20.85 3.86
N ALA A 191 -17.95 -20.56 3.70
CA ALA A 191 -18.69 -20.80 2.47
C ALA A 191 -18.71 -19.56 1.57
N ALA A 192 -18.84 -19.75 0.26
CA ALA A 192 -18.77 -18.67 -0.73
C ALA A 192 -19.88 -17.60 -0.54
N ASP A 193 -21.05 -18.00 -0.06
CA ASP A 193 -22.16 -17.08 0.24
C ASP A 193 -21.95 -16.26 1.53
N GLN A 194 -20.93 -16.57 2.33
CA GLN A 194 -20.59 -15.86 3.56
C GLN A 194 -19.56 -14.74 3.36
N LEU A 195 -18.89 -14.67 2.21
CA LEU A 195 -17.76 -13.75 1.98
C LEU A 195 -18.13 -12.28 2.22
N ARG A 196 -19.33 -11.86 1.78
CA ARG A 196 -19.81 -10.49 2.02
C ARG A 196 -20.07 -10.23 3.50
N THR A 197 -20.57 -11.20 4.25
CA THR A 197 -20.81 -11.07 5.70
C THR A 197 -19.48 -10.93 6.45
N ILE A 198 -18.49 -11.73 6.09
CA ILE A 198 -17.14 -11.67 6.66
C ILE A 198 -16.48 -10.32 6.35
N TRP A 199 -16.54 -9.87 5.10
CA TRP A 199 -16.01 -8.56 4.70
C TRP A 199 -16.67 -7.41 5.47
N LYS A 200 -18.00 -7.45 5.67
CA LYS A 200 -18.69 -6.44 6.50
C LYS A 200 -18.21 -6.42 7.94
N ALA A 201 -17.96 -7.59 8.53
CA ALA A 201 -17.45 -7.69 9.89
C ALA A 201 -16.00 -7.15 9.99
N ASP A 202 -15.17 -7.39 8.98
CA ASP A 202 -13.82 -6.82 8.89
C ASP A 202 -13.87 -5.28 8.81
N VAL A 203 -14.70 -4.75 7.91
CA VAL A 203 -14.95 -3.31 7.77
C VAL A 203 -15.45 -2.70 9.09
N GLU A 204 -16.38 -3.36 9.78
CA GLU A 204 -16.89 -2.89 11.07
C GLU A 204 -15.80 -2.91 12.16
N ALA A 205 -15.05 -4.01 12.27
CA ALA A 205 -14.00 -4.17 13.28
C ALA A 205 -12.88 -3.14 13.13
N PHE A 206 -12.59 -2.69 11.91
CA PHE A 206 -11.54 -1.72 11.60
C PHE A 206 -12.07 -0.32 11.25
N ARG A 207 -13.35 -0.02 11.47
CA ARG A 207 -13.94 1.30 11.12
C ARG A 207 -13.21 2.48 11.78
N ASP A 208 -12.73 2.28 13.00
CA ASP A 208 -11.99 3.30 13.75
C ASP A 208 -10.47 3.26 13.49
N HIS A 209 -10.01 2.32 12.65
CA HIS A 209 -8.59 2.16 12.36
C HIS A 209 -8.03 3.35 11.58
N TRP A 210 -6.79 3.68 11.91
CA TRP A 210 -6.07 4.80 11.31
C TRP A 210 -5.68 4.45 9.89
N GLY A 211 -6.12 5.26 8.94
CA GLY A 211 -5.96 5.01 7.50
C GLY A 211 -7.26 5.08 6.72
N GLY A 212 -8.40 5.17 7.40
CA GLY A 212 -9.74 5.27 6.82
C GLY A 212 -10.29 3.90 6.40
N GLY A 213 -11.61 3.79 6.36
CA GLY A 213 -12.33 2.63 5.83
C GLY A 213 -12.90 2.91 4.44
N ASP A 214 -13.02 1.86 3.63
CA ASP A 214 -13.71 1.89 2.34
C ASP A 214 -14.80 0.82 2.34
N GLU A 215 -16.04 1.25 2.58
CA GLU A 215 -17.22 0.37 2.66
C GLU A 215 -17.94 0.25 1.29
N SER A 216 -17.29 0.64 0.19
CA SER A 216 -17.86 0.61 -1.15
C SER A 216 -17.97 -0.81 -1.74
N ASP A 217 -18.83 -0.99 -2.74
CA ASP A 217 -18.90 -2.27 -3.46
C ASP A 217 -17.60 -2.54 -4.24
N GLU A 218 -16.92 -1.49 -4.71
CA GLU A 218 -15.61 -1.58 -5.35
C GLU A 218 -14.53 -2.12 -4.38
N ALA A 219 -14.61 -1.77 -3.10
CA ALA A 219 -13.73 -2.32 -2.08
C ALA A 219 -13.98 -3.79 -1.80
N LEU A 220 -15.25 -4.21 -1.86
CA LEU A 220 -15.60 -5.63 -1.78
C LEU A 220 -15.10 -6.40 -3.00
N GLU A 221 -15.28 -5.86 -4.22
CA GLU A 221 -14.77 -6.48 -5.45
C GLU A 221 -13.25 -6.70 -5.36
N ARG A 222 -12.51 -5.67 -4.95
CA ARG A 222 -11.06 -5.76 -4.72
C ARG A 222 -10.68 -6.79 -3.66
N PHE A 223 -11.49 -6.97 -2.61
CA PHE A 223 -11.26 -8.00 -1.58
C PHE A 223 -11.48 -9.42 -2.13
N LEU A 224 -12.47 -9.60 -3.01
CA LEU A 224 -12.81 -10.90 -3.61
C LEU A 224 -11.86 -11.28 -4.76
N ASP A 225 -11.39 -10.31 -5.53
CA ASP A 225 -10.55 -10.52 -6.72
C ASP A 225 -9.04 -10.55 -6.39
N SER A 226 -8.67 -10.49 -5.11
CA SER A 226 -7.26 -10.59 -4.69
C SER A 226 -6.64 -11.92 -5.16
N PRO A 227 -5.43 -11.92 -5.76
CA PRO A 227 -4.74 -13.16 -6.12
C PRO A 227 -4.44 -14.08 -4.93
N ASP A 228 -4.35 -13.51 -3.71
CA ASP A 228 -4.14 -14.24 -2.46
C ASP A 228 -5.45 -14.70 -1.80
N HIS A 229 -6.60 -14.50 -2.47
CA HIS A 229 -7.90 -14.85 -1.94
C HIS A 229 -8.06 -16.37 -1.81
N ASP A 230 -7.87 -16.88 -0.60
CA ASP A 230 -8.13 -18.28 -0.24
C ASP A 230 -8.91 -18.38 1.08
N PRO A 231 -10.27 -18.40 1.02
CA PRO A 231 -11.12 -18.53 2.20
C PRO A 231 -10.93 -19.83 2.97
N SER A 232 -10.26 -20.84 2.40
CA SER A 232 -9.96 -22.08 3.13
C SER A 232 -8.90 -21.89 4.23
N LEU A 233 -8.11 -20.81 4.15
CA LEU A 233 -7.13 -20.43 5.16
C LEU A 233 -7.71 -19.57 6.28
N TRP A 234 -8.95 -19.08 6.12
CA TRP A 234 -9.53 -18.11 7.05
C TRP A 234 -10.10 -18.81 8.29
N VAL A 235 -9.84 -18.23 9.45
CA VAL A 235 -10.39 -18.70 10.72
C VAL A 235 -11.43 -17.68 11.18
N VAL A 236 -12.71 -18.03 11.05
CA VAL A 236 -13.83 -17.13 11.35
C VAL A 236 -14.66 -17.70 12.48
N ALA A 237 -14.88 -16.89 13.52
CA ALA A 237 -15.69 -17.23 14.68
C ALA A 237 -17.09 -16.61 14.57
N TRP A 238 -18.10 -17.40 14.94
CA TRP A 238 -19.52 -17.09 14.77
C TRP A 238 -20.29 -17.22 16.08
N ASP A 239 -21.23 -16.30 16.33
CA ASP A 239 -22.34 -16.46 17.29
C ASP A 239 -23.64 -16.60 16.49
N GLY A 240 -24.09 -17.85 16.30
CA GLY A 240 -25.16 -18.16 15.35
C GLY A 240 -24.77 -17.81 13.91
N ASP A 241 -25.39 -16.75 13.36
CA ASP A 241 -25.13 -16.26 12.00
C ASP A 241 -24.32 -14.95 11.97
N GLU A 242 -23.89 -14.46 13.14
CA GLU A 242 -23.11 -13.23 13.29
C GLU A 242 -21.61 -13.55 13.35
N VAL A 243 -20.79 -12.86 12.55
CA VAL A 243 -19.32 -12.97 12.62
C VAL A 243 -18.85 -12.12 13.80
N VAL A 244 -18.16 -12.74 14.77
CA VAL A 244 -17.67 -12.06 15.97
C VAL A 244 -16.14 -11.87 15.98
N ALA A 245 -15.41 -12.63 15.15
CA ALA A 245 -13.98 -12.44 14.92
C ALA A 245 -13.56 -13.14 13.63
N ALA A 246 -12.50 -12.64 12.99
CA ALA A 246 -11.85 -13.30 11.86
C ALA A 246 -10.33 -13.13 11.93
N CYS A 247 -9.62 -14.18 11.54
CA CYS A 247 -8.21 -14.12 11.13
C CYS A 247 -8.15 -14.45 9.64
N ILE A 248 -7.90 -13.43 8.82
CA ILE A 248 -7.76 -13.53 7.36
C ILE A 248 -6.30 -13.86 7.06
N ASN A 249 -6.04 -15.12 6.76
CA ASN A 249 -4.69 -15.61 6.48
C ASN A 249 -4.47 -15.72 4.97
N VAL A 250 -3.21 -15.53 4.57
CA VAL A 250 -2.74 -15.70 3.20
C VAL A 250 -1.43 -16.50 3.21
N ILE A 251 -1.20 -17.29 2.17
CA ILE A 251 0.09 -17.95 1.92
C ILE A 251 0.63 -17.36 0.63
N TYR A 252 1.68 -16.54 0.75
CA TYR A 252 2.34 -15.99 -0.42
C TYR A 252 3.10 -17.09 -1.18
N ALA A 253 2.85 -17.18 -2.49
CA ALA A 253 3.64 -18.01 -3.37
C ALA A 253 4.97 -17.31 -3.66
N HIS A 254 6.05 -17.74 -2.99
CA HIS A 254 7.42 -17.27 -3.26
C HIS A 254 8.28 -18.39 -3.84
#